data_AF-A0A7V0J169-F1
#
_entry.id   AF-A0A7V0J169-F1
#
_cell.length_a   1.000
_cell.length_b   1.000
_cell.length_c   1.000
_cell.angle_alpha   90.00
_cell.angle_beta   90.00
_cell.angle_gamma   90.00
#
_symmetry.space_group_name_H-M   'P 1'
#
loop_
_entity.id
_entity.type
_entity.pdbx_description
1 polymer ?
#
loop_
_entity_poly.entity_id
_entity_poly.type
_entity_poly.pdbx_seq_one_letter_code
_entity_poly.pdbx_strand_id
1 'polypeptide(L)'
;MVSLLATVNIIIDKAAESDIEKPDGCYVIKTSLTDKSKDTKENIHKAYKTLIKVENAFKTLKTEFLEIRPLYLKTDKRIKGHTALSMLAYNIVLKLKEYTDLCNLDFKSTLRELSLVKTVENVINRA
;
A
#
# COMPACT_ATOMS: atom_id res chain seq x y z
N MET A 1 -30.43 43.29 1.02
CA MET A 1 -30.02 42.15 0.16
C MET A 1 -30.21 40.89 0.99
N VAL A 2 -31.35 40.21 0.85
CA VAL A 2 -31.75 39.10 1.72
C VAL A 2 -31.12 37.80 1.19
N SER A 3 -30.23 37.20 1.98
CA SER A 3 -29.65 35.89 1.70
C SER A 3 -30.70 34.82 2.01
N LEU A 4 -31.21 34.16 0.98
CA LEU A 4 -32.11 33.01 1.09
C LEU A 4 -31.25 31.77 1.40
N LEU A 5 -31.23 31.32 2.65
CA LEU A 5 -30.60 30.06 3.03
C LEU A 5 -31.48 28.89 2.55
N ALA A 6 -31.00 28.14 1.57
CA ALA A 6 -31.66 26.90 1.14
C ALA A 6 -31.39 25.80 2.17
N THR A 7 -32.44 25.33 2.85
CA THR A 7 -32.39 24.14 3.71
C THR A 7 -32.67 22.89 2.89
N VAL A 8 -31.71 21.95 2.87
CA VAL A 8 -31.87 20.62 2.28
C VAL A 8 -32.34 19.66 3.37
N ASN A 9 -33.54 19.10 3.22
CA ASN A 9 -34.01 18.01 4.07
C ASN A 9 -33.60 16.66 3.45
N ILE A 10 -32.74 15.93 4.15
CA ILE A 10 -32.37 14.56 3.78
C ILE A 10 -33.38 13.63 4.45
N ILE A 11 -34.24 13.02 3.63
CA ILE A 11 -35.22 12.03 4.08
C ILE A 11 -34.61 10.65 3.80
N ILE A 12 -34.25 9.93 4.87
CA ILE A 12 -33.72 8.57 4.78
C ILE A 12 -34.91 7.61 4.75
N ASP A 13 -35.03 6.85 3.67
CA ASP A 13 -36.05 5.82 3.51
C ASP A 13 -35.67 4.57 4.32
N LYS A 14 -36.22 4.48 5.54
CA LYS A 14 -36.01 3.35 6.46
C LYS A 14 -36.55 2.02 5.93
N ALA A 15 -37.48 2.02 4.97
CA ALA A 15 -38.02 0.78 4.40
C ALA A 15 -37.01 0.15 3.43
N ALA A 16 -36.35 0.99 2.61
CA ALA A 16 -35.26 0.56 1.75
C ALA A 16 -34.02 0.07 2.54
N GLU A 17 -33.76 0.67 3.71
CA GLU A 17 -32.67 0.25 4.62
C GLU A 17 -32.83 -1.20 5.11
N SER A 18 -34.04 -1.60 5.52
CA SER A 18 -34.32 -2.97 5.98
C SER A 18 -34.16 -4.03 4.89
N ASP A 19 -34.42 -3.69 3.63
CA ASP A 19 -34.25 -4.63 2.51
C ASP A 19 -32.80 -4.70 2.04
N ILE A 20 -32.00 -3.65 2.27
CA ILE A 20 -30.55 -3.63 2.06
C ILE A 20 -29.77 -4.28 3.22
N GLU A 21 -30.34 -4.38 4.43
CA GLU A 21 -29.79 -5.16 5.55
C GLU A 21 -29.85 -6.69 5.33
N LYS A 22 -30.75 -7.17 4.46
CA LYS A 22 -31.00 -8.62 4.29
C LYS A 22 -29.98 -9.44 3.47
N PRO A 23 -28.98 -8.90 2.77
CA PRO A 23 -27.83 -9.66 2.30
C PRO A 23 -26.69 -9.58 3.33
N ASP A 24 -26.90 -10.11 4.53
CA ASP A 24 -25.80 -10.33 5.48
C ASP A 24 -24.96 -11.52 5.00
N GLY A 25 -24.04 -11.24 4.06
CA GLY A 25 -23.05 -12.20 3.62
C GLY A 25 -22.28 -12.77 4.83
N CYS A 26 -22.20 -14.09 4.95
CA CYS A 26 -21.46 -14.70 6.03
C CYS A 26 -19.95 -14.52 5.80
N TYR A 27 -19.27 -13.79 6.70
CA TYR A 27 -17.81 -13.66 6.69
C TYR A 27 -17.17 -14.89 7.33
N VAL A 28 -16.60 -15.78 6.48
CA VAL A 28 -15.98 -17.03 6.92
C VAL A 28 -14.48 -17.02 6.64
N ILE A 29 -13.69 -17.33 7.66
CA ILE A 29 -12.25 -17.60 7.52
C ILE A 29 -12.02 -19.10 7.75
N LYS A 30 -11.50 -19.79 6.74
CA LYS A 30 -11.02 -21.18 6.88
C LYS A 30 -9.56 -21.17 7.28
N THR A 31 -9.22 -21.94 8.30
CA THR A 31 -7.85 -22.05 8.85
C THR A 31 -7.53 -23.50 9.20
N SER A 32 -6.27 -23.89 9.10
CA SER A 32 -5.77 -25.20 9.54
C SER A 32 -5.40 -25.24 11.02
N LEU A 33 -5.42 -24.09 11.71
CA LEU A 33 -5.15 -23.97 13.14
C LEU A 33 -6.23 -24.70 13.95
N THR A 34 -5.81 -25.60 14.83
CA THR A 34 -6.70 -26.52 15.56
C THR A 34 -6.78 -26.21 17.05
N ASP A 35 -5.78 -25.53 17.60
CA ASP A 35 -5.69 -25.22 19.04
C ASP A 35 -6.49 -23.96 19.38
N LYS A 36 -7.73 -24.17 19.82
CA LYS A 36 -8.65 -23.09 20.21
C LYS A 36 -8.24 -22.34 21.48
N SER A 37 -7.31 -22.88 22.28
CA SER A 37 -6.84 -22.22 23.50
C SER A 37 -5.83 -21.12 23.20
N LYS A 38 -5.02 -21.32 22.16
CA LYS A 38 -3.98 -20.40 21.69
C LYS A 38 -4.47 -19.52 20.53
N ASP A 39 -5.24 -20.09 19.62
CA ASP A 39 -5.67 -19.46 18.37
C ASP A 39 -7.13 -19.01 18.47
N THR A 40 -7.36 -17.91 19.19
CA THR A 40 -8.69 -17.30 19.30
C THR A 40 -9.18 -16.77 17.96
N LYS A 41 -10.50 -16.68 17.78
CA LYS A 41 -11.10 -16.16 16.54
C LYS A 41 -10.60 -14.76 16.20
N GLU A 42 -10.42 -13.92 17.21
CA GLU A 42 -9.94 -12.55 17.09
C GLU A 42 -8.50 -12.51 16.60
N ASN A 43 -7.63 -13.38 17.13
CA ASN A 43 -6.24 -13.49 16.69
C ASN A 43 -6.14 -13.96 15.24
N ILE A 44 -6.95 -14.95 14.86
CA ILE A 44 -7.01 -15.46 13.47
C ILE A 44 -7.51 -14.37 12.52
N HIS A 45 -8.56 -13.64 12.90
CA HIS A 45 -9.06 -12.51 12.11
C HIS A 45 -8.01 -11.41 11.95
N LYS A 46 -7.32 -11.05 13.05
CA LYS A 46 -6.26 -10.05 13.03
C LYS A 46 -5.10 -10.47 12.12
N ALA A 47 -4.68 -11.73 12.20
CA ALA A 47 -3.66 -12.29 11.32
C ALA A 47 -4.10 -12.25 9.85
N TYR A 48 -5.33 -12.67 9.54
CA TYR A 48 -5.87 -12.59 8.18
C TYR A 48 -5.89 -11.16 7.64
N LYS A 49 -6.32 -10.18 8.47
CA LYS A 49 -6.27 -8.76 8.10
C LYS A 49 -4.87 -8.26 7.77
N THR A 50 -3.80 -8.86 8.30
CA THR A 50 -2.44 -8.46 7.93
C THR A 50 -2.09 -8.75 6.47
N LEU A 51 -2.85 -9.62 5.77
CA LEU A 51 -2.66 -9.88 4.34
C LEU A 51 -2.84 -8.63 3.48
N ILE A 52 -3.57 -7.61 3.97
CA ILE A 52 -3.67 -6.31 3.28
C ILE A 52 -2.29 -5.66 3.08
N LYS A 53 -1.31 -5.97 3.92
CA LYS A 53 0.07 -5.50 3.74
C LYS A 53 0.70 -6.05 2.46
N VAL A 54 0.35 -7.28 2.07
CA VAL A 54 0.80 -7.89 0.81
C VAL A 54 0.17 -7.19 -0.38
N GLU A 55 -1.13 -6.92 -0.33
CA GLU A 55 -1.83 -6.17 -1.37
C GLU A 55 -1.25 -4.77 -1.55
N ASN A 56 -1.00 -4.06 -0.43
CA ASN A 56 -0.36 -2.76 -0.44
C ASN A 56 1.06 -2.83 -1.00
N ALA A 57 1.85 -3.87 -0.68
CA ALA A 57 3.17 -4.07 -1.27
C ALA A 57 3.09 -4.21 -2.81
N PHE A 58 2.15 -5.01 -3.32
CA PHE A 58 1.92 -5.14 -4.76
C PHE A 58 1.42 -3.85 -5.40
N LYS A 59 0.61 -3.05 -4.70
CA LYS A 59 0.17 -1.74 -5.16
C LYS A 59 1.34 -0.76 -5.28
N THR A 60 2.17 -0.64 -4.24
CA THR A 60 3.37 0.21 -4.26
C THR A 60 4.35 -0.20 -5.38
N LEU A 61 4.53 -1.51 -5.58
CA LEU A 61 5.31 -2.06 -6.70
C LEU A 61 4.76 -1.66 -8.08
N LYS A 62 3.43 -1.64 -8.24
CA LYS A 62 2.77 -1.42 -9.54
C LYS A 62 2.64 0.03 -9.96
N THR A 63 2.36 0.94 -9.02
CA THR A 63 1.82 2.26 -9.37
C THR A 63 2.51 3.45 -8.73
N GLU A 64 3.23 3.27 -7.61
CA GLU A 64 3.63 4.44 -6.82
C GLU A 64 5.09 4.85 -7.01
N PHE A 65 6.04 3.90 -7.07
CA PHE A 65 7.47 4.27 -7.09
C PHE A 65 8.40 3.33 -7.88
N LEU A 66 8.02 2.07 -8.08
CA LEU A 66 8.91 1.05 -8.68
C LEU A 66 8.49 0.62 -10.08
N GLU A 67 7.37 1.17 -10.58
CA GLU A 67 6.88 1.03 -11.95
C GLU A 67 7.05 -0.38 -12.55
N ILE A 68 6.68 -1.43 -11.79
CA ILE A 68 6.86 -2.83 -12.24
C ILE A 68 6.06 -3.17 -13.51
N ARG A 69 5.18 -2.28 -13.98
CA ARG A 69 4.47 -2.45 -15.25
C ARG A 69 5.47 -2.17 -16.38
N PRO A 70 6.10 -3.20 -16.95
CA PRO A 70 7.17 -2.96 -17.89
C PRO A 70 6.51 -2.52 -19.19
N LEU A 71 6.68 -1.26 -19.59
CA LEU A 71 6.08 -0.78 -20.84
C LEU A 71 6.74 -1.43 -22.08
N TYR A 72 7.97 -1.94 -21.95
CA TYR A 72 8.83 -2.28 -23.10
C TYR A 72 9.55 -3.63 -23.01
N LEU A 73 9.23 -4.52 -22.06
CA LEU A 73 9.82 -5.86 -22.01
C LEU A 73 9.02 -6.85 -22.88
N LYS A 74 9.71 -7.49 -23.82
CA LYS A 74 9.08 -8.41 -24.81
C LYS A 74 9.39 -9.89 -24.61
N THR A 75 10.33 -10.24 -23.72
CA THR A 75 10.81 -11.61 -23.52
C THR A 75 10.61 -12.07 -22.08
N ASP A 76 10.19 -13.32 -21.88
CA ASP A 76 9.97 -13.92 -20.56
C ASP A 76 11.15 -13.76 -19.59
N LYS A 77 12.37 -13.98 -20.08
CA LYS A 77 13.59 -13.88 -19.26
C LYS A 77 13.75 -12.48 -18.65
N ARG A 78 13.54 -11.44 -19.46
CA ARG A 78 13.61 -10.05 -18.99
C ARG A 78 12.48 -9.75 -18.01
N ILE A 79 11.27 -10.25 -18.25
CA ILE A 79 10.11 -10.03 -17.36
C ILE A 79 10.39 -10.61 -15.98
N LYS A 80 10.87 -11.85 -15.93
CA LYS A 80 11.28 -12.51 -14.67
C LYS A 80 12.36 -11.72 -13.94
N GLY A 81 13.40 -11.28 -14.67
CA GLY A 81 14.50 -10.48 -14.10
C GLY A 81 14.03 -9.13 -13.55
N HIS A 82 13.18 -8.42 -14.29
CA HIS A 82 12.63 -7.14 -13.84
C HIS A 82 11.76 -7.31 -12.59
N THR A 83 10.84 -8.28 -12.58
CA THR A 83 10.00 -8.56 -11.40
C THR A 83 10.84 -8.87 -10.17
N ALA A 84 11.90 -9.67 -10.31
CA ALA A 84 12.81 -9.99 -9.21
C ALA A 84 13.55 -8.74 -8.70
N LEU A 85 14.06 -7.90 -9.60
CA LEU A 85 14.72 -6.65 -9.24
C LEU A 85 13.77 -5.67 -8.54
N SER A 86 12.54 -5.53 -9.02
CA SER A 86 11.53 -4.66 -8.41
C SER A 86 11.17 -5.13 -6.99
N MET A 87 11.10 -6.44 -6.75
CA MET A 87 10.93 -6.98 -5.38
C MET A 87 12.09 -6.61 -4.46
N LEU A 88 13.34 -6.64 -4.95
CA LEU A 88 14.51 -6.21 -4.17
C LEU A 88 14.46 -4.72 -3.86
N ALA A 89 14.16 -3.89 -4.86
CA ALA A 89 14.06 -2.45 -4.72
C ALA A 89 12.90 -2.03 -3.78
N TYR A 90 11.83 -2.83 -3.68
CA TYR A 90 10.77 -2.62 -2.69
C TYR A 90 11.26 -2.69 -1.25
N ASN A 91 12.22 -3.56 -0.92
CA ASN A 91 12.80 -3.59 0.42
C ASN A 91 13.54 -2.29 0.76
N ILE A 92 14.20 -1.68 -0.23
CA ILE A 92 14.87 -0.38 -0.07
C ILE A 92 13.82 0.71 0.19
N VAL A 93 12.74 0.73 -0.59
CA VAL A 93 11.63 1.68 -0.40
C VAL A 93 11.01 1.53 0.99
N LEU A 94 10.83 0.29 1.48
CA LEU A 94 10.27 0.04 2.80
C LEU A 94 11.17 0.62 3.91
N LYS A 95 12.49 0.41 3.80
CA LYS A 95 13.45 0.99 4.75
C LYS A 95 13.57 2.50 4.66
N LEU A 96 13.49 3.06 3.45
CA LEU A 96 13.47 4.51 3.29
C LEU A 96 12.22 5.13 3.92
N LYS A 97 11.05 4.50 3.77
CA LYS A 97 9.81 4.93 4.46
C LYS A 97 9.98 4.92 5.97
N GLU A 98 10.54 3.84 6.53
CA GLU A 98 10.83 3.75 7.97
C GLU A 98 11.73 4.89 8.44
N TYR A 99 12.78 5.22 7.70
CA TYR A 99 13.67 6.35 8.05
C TYR A 99 13.01 7.71 7.90
N THR A 100 12.19 7.93 6.86
CA THR A 100 11.46 9.21 6.72
C THR A 100 10.47 9.40 7.85
N ASP A 101 9.79 8.34 8.28
CA ASP A 101 8.85 8.39 9.41
C ASP A 101 9.59 8.73 10.72
N LEU A 102 10.75 8.10 10.97
CA LEU A 102 11.59 8.39 12.14
C LEU A 102 12.10 9.83 12.17
N CYS A 103 12.41 10.40 11.00
CA CYS A 103 12.85 11.79 10.87
C CYS A 103 11.70 12.80 10.74
N ASN A 104 10.45 12.34 10.76
CA ASN A 104 9.24 13.14 10.54
C ASN A 104 9.28 13.94 9.21
N LEU A 105 9.74 13.29 8.14
CA LEU A 105 9.86 13.85 6.79
C LEU A 105 8.79 13.29 5.86
N ASP A 106 8.39 14.08 4.85
CA ASP A 106 7.55 13.58 3.77
C ASP A 106 8.36 12.67 2.83
N PHE A 107 7.84 11.45 2.61
CA PHE A 107 8.52 10.44 1.79
C PHE A 107 8.74 10.90 0.35
N LYS A 108 7.74 11.55 -0.27
CA LYS A 108 7.80 11.95 -1.68
C LYS A 108 8.82 13.07 -1.90
N SER A 109 8.83 14.04 -1.01
CA SER A 109 9.80 15.15 -1.01
C SER A 109 11.21 14.64 -0.81
N THR A 110 11.42 13.74 0.15
CA THR A 110 12.72 13.09 0.40
C THR A 110 13.22 12.34 -0.83
N LEU A 111 12.36 11.56 -1.49
CA LEU A 111 12.74 10.82 -2.70
C LEU A 111 13.16 11.77 -3.83
N ARG A 112 12.48 12.91 -3.97
CA ARG A 112 12.81 13.94 -4.96
C ARG A 112 14.15 14.60 -4.65
N GLU A 113 14.49 14.83 -3.39
CA GLU A 113 15.80 15.37 -3.01
C GLU A 113 16.92 14.36 -3.23
N LEU A 114 16.70 13.09 -2.86
CA LEU A 114 17.65 12.02 -3.09
C LEU A 114 17.97 11.81 -4.58
N SER A 115 17.01 12.05 -5.48
CA SER A 115 17.26 11.97 -6.93
C SER A 115 18.14 13.11 -7.46
N LEU A 116 18.29 14.20 -6.70
CA LEU A 116 19.21 15.29 -7.02
C LEU A 116 20.64 15.02 -6.54
N VAL A 117 20.83 14.07 -5.61
CA VAL A 117 22.15 13.69 -5.12
C VAL A 117 22.94 13.09 -6.29
N LYS A 118 24.03 13.78 -6.67
CA LYS A 118 24.98 13.32 -7.67
C LYS A 118 26.29 12.98 -6.97
N THR A 119 26.89 11.86 -7.33
CA THR A 119 28.26 11.55 -6.95
C THR A 119 29.22 12.45 -7.72
N VAL A 120 30.20 13.02 -7.01
CA VAL A 120 31.33 13.74 -7.60
C VAL A 120 32.57 12.91 -7.35
N GLU A 121 33.18 12.39 -8.41
CA GLU A 121 34.49 11.74 -8.32
C GLU A 121 35.57 12.82 -8.31
N ASN A 122 36.12 13.11 -7.14
CA ASN A 122 37.30 13.96 -7.03
C ASN A 122 38.56 13.10 -7.17
N VAL A 123 39.19 13.20 -8.33
CA VAL A 123 40.55 12.67 -8.53
C VAL A 123 41.52 13.63 -7.85
N ILE A 124 41.92 13.29 -6.63
CA ILE A 124 42.96 14.05 -5.91
C ILE A 124 44.31 13.66 -6.51
N ASN A 125 44.82 14.47 -7.44
CA ASN A 125 46.21 14.37 -7.87
C ASN A 125 47.10 14.77 -6.69
N ARG A 126 47.83 13.79 -6.14
CA ARG A 126 48.92 14.06 -5.18
C ARG A 126 50.09 14.66 -5.96
N ALA A 127 50.53 15.84 -5.51
CA ALA A 127 51.75 16.51 -5.97
C ALA A 127 53.00 15.77 -5.47
#